data_AF-A0A7C1KFF3-F1
#
_entry.id   AF-A0A7C1KFF3-F1
#
_cell.length_a   1.000
_cell.length_b   1.000
_cell.length_c   1.000
_cell.angle_alpha   90.00
_cell.angle_beta   90.00
_cell.angle_gamma   90.00
#
_symmetry.space_group_name_H-M   'P 1'
#
loop_
_entity.id
_entity.type
_entity.pdbx_description
1 polymer ?
#
loop_
_entity_poly.entity_id
_entity_poly.type
_entity_poly.pdbx_seq_one_letter_code
_entity_poly.pdbx_strand_id
1 'polypeptide(L)'
;MRRPLLAHGRMRWKVHVGAAVGPGGVVGRHTASFRFESSVATWYSDLQRTDETTGRESAMTAPALPLEDHVSTALAVLRRGGVIALPTDTVYGLAALPGHSGGMRRLWRLSGRPPGTGVPLLLAGPEHLPRVVAAVPPPARRLMRRFWPGPLTLLLRAAPRLRGDAFALADVVAVRVPDTTGLRTLIEQAGGVLAVITADPAQGSARADLVLPGPPPTGVTSSIVDCSREPPRLVREGVLARSVLERAAGCTLTR
;
A
#
# COMPACT_ATOMS: atom_id res chain seq x y z
N MET A 1 21.71 -32.53 -36.23
CA MET A 1 20.47 -32.73 -37.02
C MET A 1 19.27 -32.69 -36.07
N ARG A 2 18.31 -31.79 -36.37
CA ARG A 2 16.89 -31.67 -35.98
C ARG A 2 16.43 -31.79 -34.51
N ARG A 3 15.99 -30.62 -33.99
CA ARG A 3 14.90 -30.44 -32.99
C ARG A 3 13.52 -30.79 -33.57
N PRO A 4 12.52 -31.04 -32.70
CA PRO A 4 11.14 -30.56 -32.87
C PRO A 4 10.66 -29.75 -31.64
N LEU A 5 9.54 -29.02 -31.60
CA LEU A 5 8.83 -28.10 -32.50
C LEU A 5 7.74 -27.49 -31.58
N LEU A 6 7.62 -26.15 -31.55
CA LEU A 6 6.60 -25.42 -30.77
C LEU A 6 5.21 -25.63 -31.38
N ALA A 7 4.17 -25.74 -30.54
CA ALA A 7 2.77 -25.56 -30.94
C ALA A 7 2.14 -24.40 -30.16
N HIS A 8 1.81 -23.33 -30.89
CA HIS A 8 1.09 -22.14 -30.44
C HIS A 8 -0.42 -22.34 -30.64
N GLY A 9 -1.22 -22.14 -29.60
CA GLY A 9 -2.69 -22.05 -29.70
C GLY A 9 -3.19 -20.66 -29.32
N ARG A 10 -3.40 -19.78 -30.31
CA ARG A 10 -4.08 -18.48 -30.16
C ARG A 10 -5.59 -18.70 -30.24
N MET A 11 -6.36 -18.38 -29.20
CA MET A 11 -7.80 -18.10 -29.35
C MET A 11 -8.01 -16.59 -29.50
N ARG A 12 -8.58 -16.20 -30.64
CA ARG A 12 -9.02 -14.84 -30.95
C ARG A 12 -10.50 -14.72 -30.55
N TRP A 13 -10.84 -13.68 -29.79
CA TRP A 13 -12.21 -13.17 -29.76
C TRP A 13 -12.22 -11.83 -30.49
N LYS A 14 -12.98 -11.77 -31.60
CA LYS A 14 -13.38 -10.52 -32.25
C LYS A 14 -14.70 -10.10 -31.63
N VAL A 15 -14.77 -8.89 -31.09
CA VAL A 15 -16.06 -8.22 -30.90
C VAL A 15 -16.15 -7.14 -31.98
N HIS A 16 -17.20 -7.26 -32.78
CA HIS A 16 -17.50 -6.35 -33.87
C HIS A 16 -17.97 -5.02 -33.29
N VAL A 17 -17.20 -3.96 -33.54
CA VAL A 17 -17.70 -2.58 -33.44
C VAL A 17 -18.39 -2.29 -34.76
N GLY A 18 -19.70 -2.55 -34.81
CA GLY A 18 -20.55 -2.05 -35.88
C GLY A 18 -21.12 -0.70 -35.46
N ALA A 19 -20.72 0.37 -36.15
CA ALA A 19 -21.42 1.63 -36.09
C ALA A 19 -22.31 1.78 -37.33
N ALA A 20 -23.59 2.14 -37.14
CA ALA A 20 -24.38 2.87 -38.14
C ALA A 20 -25.45 3.70 -37.42
N VAL A 21 -25.61 4.94 -37.91
CA VAL A 21 -26.26 6.11 -37.30
C VAL A 21 -27.71 6.26 -37.74
N GLY A 22 -28.55 6.92 -36.93
CA GLY A 22 -29.62 7.78 -37.46
C GLY A 22 -30.70 8.21 -36.44
N PRO A 23 -31.51 9.25 -36.74
CA PRO A 23 -32.92 8.96 -36.94
C PRO A 23 -33.04 7.63 -37.71
N GLY A 24 -33.72 6.61 -37.20
CA GLY A 24 -34.48 6.56 -35.95
C GLY A 24 -33.66 6.03 -34.78
N GLY A 25 -33.50 6.83 -33.72
CA GLY A 25 -32.62 6.47 -32.60
C GLY A 25 -33.07 6.97 -31.24
N VAL A 26 -34.35 6.82 -30.88
CA VAL A 26 -34.72 6.59 -29.48
C VAL A 26 -35.23 5.16 -29.38
N VAL A 27 -34.43 4.28 -28.76
CA VAL A 27 -34.97 3.11 -28.06
C VAL A 27 -34.20 3.00 -26.76
N GLY A 28 -34.81 3.54 -25.70
CA GLY A 28 -34.43 3.15 -24.36
C GLY A 28 -34.86 1.71 -24.10
N ARG A 29 -34.15 1.04 -23.21
CA ARG A 29 -34.75 0.46 -22.00
C ARG A 29 -33.63 0.05 -21.06
N HIS A 30 -33.70 0.63 -19.87
CA HIS A 30 -32.89 0.30 -18.72
C HIS A 30 -33.10 -1.16 -18.31
N THR A 31 -32.06 -1.76 -17.75
CA THR A 31 -32.18 -2.40 -16.43
C THR A 31 -30.84 -2.29 -15.74
N ALA A 32 -30.76 -1.38 -14.78
CA ALA A 32 -29.72 -1.38 -13.77
C ALA A 32 -30.13 -2.42 -12.70
N SER A 33 -29.22 -3.33 -12.42
CA SER A 33 -29.32 -4.24 -11.27
C SER A 33 -28.10 -3.99 -10.39
N PHE A 34 -28.30 -3.18 -9.35
CA PHE A 34 -27.37 -3.06 -8.24
C PHE A 34 -27.56 -4.26 -7.33
N ARG A 35 -26.49 -5.03 -7.12
CA ARG A 35 -26.41 -6.00 -6.04
C ARG A 35 -25.27 -5.57 -5.13
N PHE A 36 -25.64 -5.15 -3.92
CA PHE A 36 -24.73 -4.73 -2.86
C PHE A 36 -24.37 -5.98 -2.07
N GLU A 37 -23.12 -6.42 -2.13
CA GLU A 37 -22.57 -7.42 -1.21
C GLU A 37 -21.25 -6.88 -0.64
N SER A 38 -21.33 -6.48 0.63
CA SER A 38 -20.21 -6.11 1.47
C SER A 38 -19.34 -7.33 1.73
N SER A 39 -18.13 -7.38 1.20
CA SER A 39 -17.16 -8.41 1.54
C SER A 39 -15.74 -7.93 1.28
N VAL A 40 -14.86 -8.21 2.24
CA VAL A 40 -13.40 -8.07 2.19
C VAL A 40 -12.78 -8.80 0.97
N ALA A 41 -13.55 -9.62 0.24
CA ALA A 41 -13.12 -10.37 -0.93
C ALA A 41 -12.82 -9.51 -2.16
N THR A 42 -13.52 -8.38 -2.39
CA THR A 42 -13.23 -7.50 -3.55
C THR A 42 -11.90 -6.75 -3.40
N TRP A 43 -11.38 -6.69 -2.18
CA TRP A 43 -10.09 -6.12 -1.80
C TRP A 43 -8.89 -6.91 -2.33
N TYR A 44 -9.11 -8.14 -2.81
CA TYR A 44 -8.08 -9.10 -3.19
C TYR A 44 -7.77 -9.10 -4.70
N SER A 45 -8.75 -8.77 -5.55
CA SER A 45 -8.65 -8.89 -7.02
C SER A 45 -7.68 -7.89 -7.65
N ASP A 46 -7.62 -6.68 -7.10
CA ASP A 46 -6.85 -5.58 -7.70
C ASP A 46 -5.34 -5.65 -7.39
N LEU A 47 -4.94 -6.52 -6.45
CA LEU A 47 -3.54 -6.69 -6.04
C LEU A 47 -2.76 -7.70 -6.89
N GLN A 48 -3.41 -8.46 -7.79
CA GLN A 48 -2.78 -9.52 -8.58
C GLN A 48 -2.58 -9.21 -10.07
N ARG A 49 -2.85 -7.98 -10.53
CA ARG A 49 -2.61 -7.61 -11.93
C ARG A 49 -1.14 -7.22 -12.17
N THR A 50 -0.27 -8.22 -12.31
CA THR A 50 1.08 -8.06 -12.85
C THR A 50 0.97 -7.85 -14.37
N ASP A 51 1.30 -6.66 -14.86
CA ASP A 51 1.49 -6.42 -16.30
C ASP A 51 2.95 -6.79 -16.63
N GLU A 52 3.16 -8.02 -17.08
CA GLU A 52 4.32 -8.37 -17.90
C GLU A 52 4.11 -7.70 -19.26
N THR A 53 4.91 -6.69 -19.58
CA THR A 53 5.49 -6.36 -20.91
C THR A 53 5.81 -4.86 -20.94
N THR A 54 7.10 -4.51 -20.99
CA THR A 54 7.72 -3.63 -22.01
C THR A 54 9.13 -3.29 -21.51
N GLY A 55 10.14 -3.79 -22.21
CA GLY A 55 11.53 -3.37 -22.01
C GLY A 55 11.70 -1.90 -22.33
N ARG A 56 12.26 -1.15 -21.38
CA ARG A 56 13.03 0.07 -21.60
C ARG A 56 14.14 0.12 -20.55
N GLU A 57 15.35 -0.22 -20.99
CA GLU A 57 16.57 0.20 -20.32
C GLU A 57 16.67 1.73 -20.38
N SER A 58 16.74 2.37 -19.22
CA SER A 58 17.68 3.45 -18.91
C SER A 58 17.31 4.11 -17.59
N ALA A 59 18.18 3.96 -16.59
CA ALA A 59 18.38 5.00 -15.59
C ALA A 59 19.82 4.90 -15.10
N MET A 60 20.64 5.87 -15.52
CA MET A 60 21.96 6.16 -14.97
C MET A 60 21.93 6.14 -13.45
N THR A 61 22.77 5.31 -12.84
CA THR A 61 22.95 5.23 -11.39
C THR A 61 23.78 6.42 -10.91
N ALA A 62 23.14 7.57 -10.70
CA ALA A 62 23.71 8.60 -9.83
C ALA A 62 23.71 8.06 -8.39
N PRO A 63 24.76 8.31 -7.58
CA PRO A 63 24.76 7.90 -6.18
C PRO A 63 23.57 8.58 -5.47
N ALA A 64 22.64 7.78 -4.95
CA ALA A 64 21.53 8.29 -4.18
C ALA A 64 22.09 8.99 -2.94
N LEU A 65 21.88 10.30 -2.84
CA LEU A 65 22.18 11.03 -1.61
C LEU A 65 21.35 10.43 -0.46
N PRO A 66 21.89 10.41 0.78
CA PRO A 66 21.15 9.96 1.93
C PRO A 66 19.80 10.71 2.05
N LEU A 67 18.73 9.98 2.38
CA LEU A 67 17.40 10.58 2.57
C LEU A 67 17.42 11.63 3.68
N GLU A 68 18.36 11.50 4.61
CA GLU A 68 18.69 12.40 5.71
C GLU A 68 18.91 13.85 5.25
N ASP A 69 19.59 14.05 4.12
CA ASP A 69 19.89 15.39 3.58
C ASP A 69 18.63 16.11 3.08
N HIS A 70 17.54 15.36 2.85
CA HIS A 70 16.29 15.86 2.27
C HIS A 70 15.16 15.98 3.29
N VAL A 71 15.41 15.63 4.56
CA VAL A 71 14.38 15.60 5.62
C VAL A 71 13.70 16.97 5.78
N SER A 72 14.47 18.06 5.86
CA SER A 72 13.93 19.41 6.04
C SER A 72 12.97 19.80 4.90
N THR A 73 13.39 19.58 3.66
CA THR A 73 12.58 19.84 2.46
C THR A 73 11.32 18.98 2.43
N ALA A 74 11.44 17.69 2.74
CA ALA A 74 10.31 16.77 2.82
C ALA A 74 9.27 17.23 3.86
N LEU A 75 9.73 17.63 5.05
CA LEU A 75 8.86 18.14 6.11
C LEU A 75 8.15 19.42 5.71
N ALA A 76 8.83 20.33 5.01
CA ALA A 76 8.21 21.57 4.53
C ALA A 76 7.06 21.27 3.55
N VAL A 77 7.26 20.34 2.62
CA VAL A 77 6.22 19.88 1.67
C VAL A 77 5.06 19.24 2.43
N LEU A 78 5.35 18.28 3.30
CA LEU A 78 4.36 17.56 4.10
C LEU A 78 3.51 18.49 4.98
N ARG A 79 4.15 19.44 5.68
CA ARG A 79 3.47 20.41 6.57
C ARG A 79 2.57 21.39 5.83
N ARG A 80 2.86 21.66 4.55
CA ARG A 80 2.01 22.46 3.66
C ARG A 80 0.89 21.65 2.99
N GLY A 81 0.74 20.37 3.36
CA GLY A 81 -0.28 19.49 2.80
C GLY A 81 0.10 18.83 1.48
N GLY A 82 1.38 18.88 1.11
CA GLY A 82 1.89 18.16 -0.04
C GLY A 82 1.95 16.65 0.16
N VAL A 83 2.19 15.95 -0.95
CA VAL A 83 2.40 14.50 -1.02
C VAL A 83 3.81 14.27 -1.55
N ILE A 84 4.58 13.43 -0.85
CA ILE A 84 5.93 13.05 -1.26
C ILE A 84 5.96 11.60 -1.76
N ALA A 85 6.82 11.28 -2.71
CA ALA A 85 7.16 9.92 -3.09
C ALA A 85 8.50 9.55 -2.43
N LEU A 86 8.59 8.35 -1.87
CA LEU A 86 9.80 7.90 -1.18
C LEU A 86 10.00 6.38 -1.32
N PRO A 87 11.24 5.89 -1.37
CA PRO A 87 11.53 4.47 -1.25
C PRO A 87 11.32 4.01 0.21
N THR A 88 10.83 2.78 0.38
CA THR A 88 10.93 2.05 1.66
C THR A 88 11.80 0.82 1.48
N ASP A 89 12.03 0.07 2.55
CA ASP A 89 12.62 -1.28 2.57
C ASP A 89 11.85 -2.35 1.74
N THR A 90 10.65 -2.05 1.24
CA THR A 90 9.81 -3.01 0.48
C THR A 90 9.45 -2.55 -0.92
N VAL A 91 8.84 -1.37 -1.05
CA VAL A 91 8.33 -0.81 -2.30
C VAL A 91 8.35 0.70 -2.20
N TYR A 92 8.20 1.41 -3.31
CA TYR A 92 7.96 2.85 -3.27
C TYR A 92 6.59 3.16 -2.66
N GLY A 93 6.50 4.31 -2.00
CA GLY A 93 5.25 4.81 -1.43
C GLY A 93 5.03 6.29 -1.70
N LEU A 94 3.76 6.67 -1.80
CA LEU A 94 3.30 8.05 -1.68
C LEU A 94 2.90 8.31 -0.24
N ALA A 95 3.33 9.44 0.31
CA ALA A 95 3.17 9.76 1.71
C ALA A 95 2.59 11.15 1.94
N ALA A 96 1.75 11.26 2.98
CA ALA A 96 1.19 12.52 3.47
C ALA A 96 1.08 12.50 5.00
N LEU A 97 0.93 13.68 5.61
CA LEU A 97 0.67 13.77 7.05
C LEU A 97 -0.78 13.34 7.35
N PRO A 98 -1.00 12.37 8.26
CA PRO A 98 -2.35 11.93 8.64
C PRO A 98 -3.24 13.08 9.15
N GLY A 99 -2.66 14.03 9.89
CA GLY A 99 -3.36 15.20 10.43
C GLY A 99 -3.69 16.29 9.40
N HIS A 100 -3.19 16.19 8.16
CA HIS A 100 -3.46 17.18 7.13
C HIS A 100 -4.53 16.67 6.15
N SER A 101 -5.79 17.03 6.38
CA SER A 101 -6.92 16.53 5.58
C SER A 101 -6.76 16.78 4.07
N GLY A 102 -6.21 17.93 3.66
CA GLY A 102 -5.89 18.24 2.26
C GLY A 102 -4.89 17.26 1.63
N GLY A 103 -3.75 17.04 2.28
CA GLY A 103 -2.74 16.06 1.86
C GLY A 103 -3.29 14.65 1.81
N MET A 104 -4.09 14.22 2.79
CA MET A 104 -4.74 12.91 2.77
C MET A 104 -5.70 12.74 1.59
N ARG A 105 -6.55 13.75 1.30
CA ARG A 105 -7.43 13.72 0.11
C ARG A 105 -6.63 13.63 -1.19
N ARG A 106 -5.49 14.32 -1.26
CA ARG A 106 -4.61 14.28 -2.42
C ARG A 106 -3.91 12.93 -2.55
N LEU A 107 -3.38 12.39 -1.45
CA LEU A 107 -2.79 11.05 -1.39
C LEU A 107 -3.75 9.98 -1.93
N TRP A 108 -5.01 10.00 -1.48
CA TRP A 108 -6.05 9.11 -1.99
C TRP A 108 -6.27 9.24 -3.49
N ARG A 109 -6.47 10.46 -3.98
CA ARG A 109 -6.68 10.74 -5.41
C ARG A 109 -5.51 10.26 -6.26
N LEU A 110 -4.28 10.45 -5.78
CA LEU A 110 -3.07 10.04 -6.49
C LEU A 110 -2.89 8.53 -6.51
N SER A 111 -3.30 7.84 -5.44
CA SER A 111 -3.18 6.38 -5.34
C SER A 111 -4.09 5.61 -6.30
N GLY A 112 -5.16 6.24 -6.81
CA GLY A 112 -6.16 5.58 -7.64
C GLY A 112 -6.99 4.51 -6.90
N ARG A 113 -6.85 4.39 -5.57
CA ARG A 113 -7.56 3.37 -4.78
C ARG A 113 -9.01 3.80 -4.52
N PRO A 114 -9.96 2.85 -4.49
CA PRO A 114 -11.34 3.12 -4.12
C PRO A 114 -11.42 3.80 -2.74
N PRO A 115 -12.30 4.79 -2.53
CA PRO A 115 -12.50 5.39 -1.22
C PRO A 115 -12.78 4.35 -0.14
N GLY A 116 -12.27 4.58 1.07
CA GLY A 116 -12.58 3.73 2.22
C GLY A 116 -11.75 2.46 2.34
N THR A 117 -10.72 2.22 1.52
CA THR A 117 -9.78 1.09 1.71
C THR A 117 -8.77 1.29 2.85
N GLY A 118 -8.85 2.37 3.64
CA GLY A 118 -7.84 2.73 4.64
C GLY A 118 -6.45 3.04 4.06
N VAL A 119 -5.59 3.65 4.87
CA VAL A 119 -4.22 4.00 4.50
C VAL A 119 -3.26 3.47 5.56
N PRO A 120 -2.28 2.62 5.21
CA PRO A 120 -1.25 2.19 6.14
C PRO A 120 -0.51 3.37 6.75
N LEU A 121 -0.24 3.28 8.05
CA LEU A 121 0.56 4.23 8.79
C LEU A 121 1.94 3.64 9.04
N LEU A 122 2.98 4.31 8.56
CA LEU A 122 4.35 4.06 8.98
C LEU A 122 4.64 4.84 10.26
N LEU A 123 5.26 4.18 11.21
CA LEU A 123 5.67 4.72 12.51
C LEU A 123 7.20 4.82 12.55
N ALA A 124 7.72 5.84 13.23
CA ALA A 124 9.16 5.95 13.47
C ALA A 124 9.68 4.82 14.36
N GLY A 125 8.83 4.35 15.29
CA GLY A 125 9.11 3.23 16.17
C GLY A 125 7.86 2.73 16.90
N PRO A 126 7.96 1.60 17.61
CA PRO A 126 6.83 1.00 18.35
C PRO A 126 6.24 1.92 19.44
N GLU A 127 7.03 2.83 19.98
CA GLU A 127 6.64 3.83 20.98
C GLU A 127 5.54 4.78 20.50
N HIS A 128 5.35 4.93 19.19
CA HIS A 128 4.26 5.74 18.61
C HIS A 128 2.93 4.98 18.49
N LEU A 129 2.90 3.67 18.72
CA LEU A 129 1.68 2.85 18.64
C LEU A 129 0.52 3.39 19.49
N PRO A 130 0.69 3.78 20.77
CA PRO A 130 -0.41 4.28 21.59
C PRO A 130 -1.12 5.49 20.98
N ARG A 131 -0.50 6.16 19.99
CA ARG A 131 -1.14 7.27 19.29
C ARG A 131 -2.22 6.81 18.33
N VAL A 132 -2.12 5.60 17.80
CA VAL A 132 -2.92 5.10 16.67
C VAL A 132 -3.70 3.82 16.97
N VAL A 133 -3.29 3.02 17.95
CA VAL A 133 -3.96 1.76 18.30
C VAL A 133 -4.53 1.79 19.72
N ALA A 134 -5.65 1.09 19.91
CA ALA A 134 -6.28 0.93 21.22
C ALA A 134 -5.59 -0.14 22.08
N ALA A 135 -5.12 -1.23 21.45
CA ALA A 135 -4.49 -2.34 22.14
C ALA A 135 -3.56 -3.12 21.20
N VAL A 136 -2.57 -3.81 21.80
CA VAL A 136 -1.64 -4.70 21.10
C VAL A 136 -1.72 -6.10 21.72
N PRO A 137 -2.42 -7.05 21.08
CA PRO A 137 -2.61 -8.40 21.62
C PRO A 137 -1.31 -9.23 21.61
N PRO A 138 -1.23 -10.35 22.36
CA PRO A 138 0.00 -11.11 22.50
C PRO A 138 0.65 -11.59 21.19
N PRO A 139 -0.09 -12.11 20.18
CA PRO A 139 0.50 -12.48 18.89
C PRO A 139 1.15 -11.28 18.18
N ALA A 140 0.48 -10.11 18.19
CA ALA A 140 1.02 -8.89 17.61
C ALA A 140 2.32 -8.46 18.30
N ARG A 141 2.37 -8.50 19.65
CA ARG A 141 3.60 -8.18 20.40
C ARG A 141 4.77 -9.09 20.04
N ARG A 142 4.53 -10.40 19.86
CA ARG A 142 5.56 -11.36 19.44
C ARG A 142 6.06 -11.06 18.03
N LEU A 143 5.14 -10.83 17.10
CA LEU A 143 5.46 -10.48 15.72
C LEU A 143 6.27 -9.17 15.64
N MET A 144 5.86 -8.12 16.36
CA MET A 144 6.57 -6.84 16.42
C MET A 144 8.01 -7.01 16.93
N ARG A 145 8.20 -7.71 18.05
CA ARG A 145 9.55 -7.93 18.62
C ARG A 145 10.49 -8.65 17.65
N ARG A 146 9.95 -9.46 16.74
CA ARG A 146 10.76 -10.25 15.81
C ARG A 146 11.01 -9.54 14.49
N PHE A 147 10.04 -8.77 13.98
CA PHE A 147 10.05 -8.27 12.61
C PHE A 147 9.99 -6.75 12.48
N TRP A 148 9.93 -6.00 13.58
CA TRP A 148 10.03 -4.54 13.57
C TRP A 148 11.37 -4.06 14.14
N PRO A 149 12.04 -3.08 13.50
CA PRO A 149 11.75 -2.56 12.16
C PRO A 149 11.82 -3.62 11.05
N GLY A 150 10.98 -3.51 10.02
CA GLY A 150 10.99 -4.49 8.92
C GLY A 150 9.69 -4.65 8.14
N PRO A 151 9.62 -5.70 7.29
CA PRO A 151 8.59 -5.86 6.25
C PRO A 151 7.31 -6.53 6.77
N LEU A 152 6.89 -6.18 7.98
CA LEU A 152 5.64 -6.63 8.58
C LEU A 152 4.69 -5.45 8.79
N THR A 153 3.48 -5.55 8.27
CA THR A 153 2.37 -4.66 8.60
C THR A 153 1.35 -5.41 9.46
N LEU A 154 0.87 -4.77 10.53
CA LEU A 154 -0.16 -5.33 11.41
C LEU A 154 -1.45 -4.53 11.30
N LEU A 155 -2.59 -5.20 11.14
CA LEU A 155 -3.89 -4.57 11.40
C LEU A 155 -4.20 -4.75 12.88
N LEU A 156 -4.45 -3.63 13.54
CA LEU A 156 -4.77 -3.56 14.97
C LEU A 156 -6.01 -2.70 15.16
N ARG A 157 -6.67 -2.87 16.31
CA ARG A 157 -7.81 -2.00 16.67
C ARG A 157 -7.34 -0.56 16.77
N ALA A 158 -7.94 0.33 16.00
CA ALA A 158 -7.64 1.75 15.99
C ALA A 158 -8.00 2.37 17.35
N ALA A 159 -7.24 3.38 17.78
CA ALA A 159 -7.60 4.17 18.94
C ALA A 159 -8.98 4.82 18.73
N PRO A 160 -9.87 4.88 19.75
CA PRO A 160 -11.24 5.39 19.56
C PRO A 160 -11.33 6.78 18.94
N ARG A 161 -10.35 7.66 19.26
CA ARG A 161 -10.24 9.02 18.73
C ARG A 161 -9.96 9.12 17.22
N LEU A 162 -9.56 8.02 16.58
CA LEU A 162 -9.24 7.96 15.14
C LEU A 162 -10.36 7.28 14.34
N ARG A 163 -11.49 6.95 14.98
CA ARG A 163 -12.65 6.43 14.29
C ARG A 163 -13.19 7.46 13.32
N GLY A 164 -13.38 7.06 12.07
CA GLY A 164 -13.84 7.94 10.99
C GLY A 164 -12.72 8.68 10.25
N ASP A 165 -11.47 8.58 10.70
CA ASP A 165 -10.34 9.15 9.97
C ASP A 165 -10.11 8.41 8.65
N ALA A 166 -9.68 9.16 7.62
CA ALA A 166 -9.50 8.65 6.26
C ALA A 166 -8.45 7.52 6.13
N PHE A 167 -7.61 7.32 7.14
CA PHE A 167 -6.61 6.25 7.19
C PHE A 167 -7.08 5.02 7.99
N ALA A 168 -8.10 5.17 8.85
CA ALA A 168 -8.70 4.05 9.57
C ALA A 168 -9.72 3.33 8.67
N LEU A 169 -9.69 2.00 8.66
CA LEU A 169 -10.67 1.17 7.98
C LEU A 169 -11.66 0.65 9.04
N ALA A 170 -12.86 1.21 9.08
CA ALA A 170 -13.86 0.94 10.12
C ALA A 170 -13.28 1.16 11.54
N ASP A 171 -12.84 0.08 12.20
CA ASP A 171 -12.24 0.08 13.55
C ASP A 171 -10.79 -0.42 13.58
N VAL A 172 -10.15 -0.58 12.42
CA VAL A 172 -8.78 -1.08 12.31
C VAL A 172 -7.85 -0.10 11.62
N VAL A 173 -6.59 -0.12 12.02
CA VAL A 173 -5.51 0.63 11.38
C VAL A 173 -4.37 -0.32 11.04
N ALA A 174 -3.82 -0.18 9.84
CA ALA A 174 -2.66 -0.92 9.40
C ALA A 174 -1.40 -0.13 9.78
N VAL A 175 -0.51 -0.72 10.58
CA VAL A 175 0.69 -0.07 11.11
C VAL A 175 1.95 -0.86 10.81
N ARG A 176 3.07 -0.15 10.63
CA ARG A 176 4.39 -0.75 10.41
C ARG A 176 5.50 0.19 10.84
N VAL A 177 6.61 -0.36 11.35
CA VAL A 177 7.88 0.37 11.49
C VAL A 177 8.81 -0.07 10.35
N PRO A 178 9.12 0.79 9.36
CA PRO A 178 9.91 0.41 8.19
C PRO A 178 11.40 0.22 8.55
N ASP A 179 12.08 -0.71 7.89
CA ASP A 179 13.53 -0.88 8.08
C ASP A 179 14.37 0.05 7.20
N THR A 180 14.17 1.35 7.38
CA THR A 180 14.93 2.38 6.66
C THR A 180 15.20 3.54 7.62
N THR A 181 16.44 3.69 8.06
CA THR A 181 16.83 4.65 9.11
C THR A 181 16.40 6.08 8.76
N GLY A 182 16.78 6.59 7.58
CA GLY A 182 16.38 7.94 7.15
C GLY A 182 14.87 8.14 7.11
N LEU A 183 14.10 7.12 6.70
CA LEU A 183 12.64 7.19 6.68
C LEU A 183 12.07 7.25 8.11
N ARG A 184 12.59 6.46 9.05
CA ARG A 184 12.19 6.55 10.46
C ARG A 184 12.52 7.94 11.04
N THR A 185 13.68 8.52 10.70
CA THR A 185 14.05 9.89 11.09
C THR A 185 13.07 10.92 10.53
N LEU A 186 12.70 10.82 9.26
CA LEU A 186 11.70 11.69 8.65
C LEU A 186 10.34 11.55 9.35
N ILE A 187 9.89 10.31 9.61
CA ILE A 187 8.63 10.05 10.31
C ILE A 187 8.67 10.64 11.71
N GLU A 188 9.78 10.50 12.44
CA GLU A 188 9.96 11.06 13.79
C GLU A 188 9.76 12.57 13.77
N GLN A 189 10.48 13.28 12.88
CA GLN A 189 10.39 14.74 12.76
C GLN A 189 9.04 15.24 12.17
N ALA A 190 8.31 14.36 11.47
CA ALA A 190 6.94 14.58 11.04
C ALA A 190 5.92 14.40 12.17
N GLY A 191 6.38 14.08 13.38
CA GLY A 191 5.54 13.81 14.54
C GLY A 191 5.16 12.35 14.65
N GLY A 192 6.06 11.43 14.34
CA GLY A 192 6.01 10.00 14.69
C GLY A 192 5.11 9.08 13.85
N VAL A 193 4.25 9.65 12.99
CA VAL A 193 3.28 8.89 12.18
C VAL A 193 3.17 9.49 10.79
N LEU A 194 3.26 8.65 9.75
CA LEU A 194 3.14 9.06 8.36
C LEU A 194 2.20 8.11 7.61
N ALA A 195 1.21 8.65 6.89
CA ALA A 195 0.32 7.85 6.07
C ALA A 195 0.99 7.56 4.72
N VAL A 196 1.12 6.28 4.36
CA VAL A 196 1.88 5.85 3.18
C VAL A 196 1.09 4.80 2.39
N ILE A 197 0.93 5.02 1.08
CA ILE A 197 0.31 4.07 0.16
C ILE A 197 1.38 3.60 -0.82
N THR A 198 1.47 2.29 -1.07
CA THR A 198 2.33 1.75 -2.13
C THR A 198 2.01 2.41 -3.47
N ALA A 199 3.04 2.82 -4.18
CA ALA A 199 2.91 3.43 -5.48
C ALA A 199 3.86 2.77 -6.48
N ASP A 200 3.39 2.64 -7.72
CA ASP A 200 4.26 2.41 -8.86
C ASP A 200 5.26 3.59 -8.95
N PRO A 201 6.59 3.35 -8.98
CA PRO A 201 7.59 4.41 -9.08
C PRO A 201 7.31 5.39 -10.21
N ALA A 202 6.84 4.92 -11.37
CA ALA A 202 6.56 5.77 -12.53
C ALA A 202 5.33 6.67 -12.29
N GLN A 203 4.31 6.17 -11.62
CA GLN A 203 3.10 6.93 -11.32
C GLN A 203 3.28 7.87 -10.12
N GLY A 204 4.01 7.40 -9.10
CA GLY A 204 4.28 8.13 -7.87
C GLY A 204 5.20 9.33 -8.11
N SER A 205 6.25 9.15 -8.92
CA SER A 205 7.19 10.23 -9.25
C SER A 205 6.57 11.34 -10.09
N ALA A 206 5.66 10.99 -11.03
CA ALA A 206 5.04 11.98 -11.92
C ALA A 206 4.01 12.89 -11.23
N ARG A 207 3.51 12.53 -10.03
CA ARG A 207 2.36 13.22 -9.41
C ARG A 207 2.60 13.70 -7.97
N ALA A 208 3.71 13.32 -7.34
CA ALA A 208 4.13 13.83 -6.04
C ALA A 208 4.68 15.27 -6.16
N ASP A 209 4.64 16.03 -5.08
CA ASP A 209 5.26 17.37 -5.03
C ASP A 209 6.77 17.29 -4.81
N LEU A 210 7.25 16.13 -4.31
CA LEU A 210 8.66 15.85 -4.08
C LEU A 210 8.90 14.34 -4.20
N VAL A 211 9.98 13.96 -4.87
CA VAL A 211 10.47 12.59 -4.89
C VAL A 211 11.77 12.54 -4.11
N LEU A 212 11.80 11.75 -3.04
CA LEU A 212 13.00 11.59 -2.24
C LEU A 212 13.94 10.56 -2.87
N PRO A 213 15.25 10.83 -2.92
CA PRO A 213 16.23 9.83 -3.31
C PRO A 213 16.34 8.75 -2.22
N GLY A 214 16.88 7.60 -2.61
CA GLY A 214 17.23 6.53 -1.69
C GLY A 214 17.55 5.24 -2.43
N PRO A 215 17.99 4.20 -1.70
CA PRO A 215 18.26 2.91 -2.30
C PRO A 215 16.97 2.32 -2.92
N PRO A 216 17.09 1.57 -4.02
CA PRO A 216 15.93 0.92 -4.60
C PRO A 216 15.33 -0.06 -3.58
N PRO A 217 13.99 -0.10 -3.46
CA PRO A 217 13.32 -1.07 -2.62
C PRO A 217 13.52 -2.49 -3.16
N THR A 218 13.26 -3.50 -2.33
CA THR A 218 13.30 -4.92 -2.75
C THR A 218 12.29 -5.27 -3.84
N GLY A 219 11.23 -4.47 -4.00
CA GLY A 219 10.15 -4.70 -4.94
C GLY A 219 9.07 -5.66 -4.43
N VAL A 220 9.31 -6.33 -3.30
CA VAL A 220 8.36 -7.24 -2.67
C VAL A 220 7.67 -6.51 -1.51
N THR A 221 6.34 -6.52 -1.52
CA THR A 221 5.55 -5.82 -0.51
C THR A 221 5.64 -6.49 0.88
N SER A 222 5.33 -5.75 1.95
CA SER A 222 5.28 -6.29 3.32
C SER A 222 4.23 -7.38 3.49
N SER A 223 4.50 -8.34 4.37
CA SER A 223 3.46 -9.27 4.84
C SER A 223 2.48 -8.53 5.74
N ILE A 224 1.20 -8.88 5.66
CA ILE A 224 0.13 -8.23 6.39
C ILE A 224 -0.60 -9.25 7.26
N VAL A 225 -0.58 -9.06 8.58
CA VAL A 225 -1.32 -9.89 9.55
C VAL A 225 -2.37 -9.05 10.26
N ASP A 226 -3.60 -9.50 10.24
CA ASP A 226 -4.69 -8.93 11.02
C ASP A 226 -4.72 -9.57 12.41
N CYS A 227 -4.31 -8.77 13.39
CA CYS A 227 -4.34 -9.12 14.82
C CYS A 227 -5.48 -8.40 15.55
N SER A 228 -6.43 -7.78 14.85
CA SER A 228 -7.60 -7.14 15.46
C SER A 228 -8.68 -8.14 15.89
N ARG A 229 -8.46 -9.42 15.58
CA ARG A 229 -9.37 -10.55 15.78
C ARG A 229 -8.61 -11.78 16.28
N GLU A 230 -9.35 -12.73 16.82
CA GLU A 230 -8.85 -14.01 17.31
C GLU A 230 -9.61 -15.17 16.64
N PRO A 231 -8.91 -16.17 16.06
CA PRO A 231 -7.46 -16.19 15.82
C PRO A 231 -6.99 -15.10 14.81
N PRO A 232 -5.70 -14.69 14.85
CA PRO A 232 -5.16 -13.73 13.88
C PRO A 232 -5.21 -14.29 12.45
N ARG A 233 -5.32 -13.40 11.46
CA ARG A 233 -5.48 -13.74 10.04
C ARG A 233 -4.30 -13.26 9.22
N LEU A 234 -3.76 -14.10 8.34
CA LEU A 234 -2.80 -13.64 7.32
C LEU A 234 -3.59 -13.02 6.16
N VAL A 235 -3.55 -11.69 6.07
CA VAL A 235 -4.24 -10.93 5.01
C VAL A 235 -3.45 -11.00 3.71
N ARG A 236 -2.13 -10.91 3.79
CA ARG A 236 -1.24 -11.01 2.63
C ARG A 236 0.09 -11.62 3.03
N GLU A 237 0.53 -12.61 2.28
CA GLU A 237 1.92 -13.06 2.30
C GLU A 237 2.76 -12.14 1.40
N GLY A 238 3.82 -11.57 1.97
CA GLY A 238 4.79 -10.71 1.28
C GLY A 238 6.20 -11.23 1.55
N VAL A 239 7.13 -10.35 1.94
CA VAL A 239 8.52 -10.73 2.27
C VAL A 239 8.60 -11.85 3.33
N LEU A 240 7.67 -11.89 4.29
CA LEU A 240 7.63 -12.91 5.35
C LEU A 240 6.63 -14.01 4.99
N ALA A 241 7.13 -15.23 4.80
CA ALA A 241 6.30 -16.42 4.56
C ALA A 241 5.40 -16.75 5.76
N ARG A 242 4.21 -17.32 5.50
CA ARG A 242 3.27 -17.78 6.53
C ARG A 242 3.92 -18.58 7.65
N SER A 243 4.74 -19.57 7.31
CA SER A 243 5.33 -20.47 8.30
C SER A 243 6.26 -19.74 9.28
N VAL A 244 6.94 -18.69 8.82
CA VAL A 244 7.78 -17.81 9.64
C VAL A 244 6.92 -16.97 10.58
N LEU A 245 5.81 -16.44 10.07
CA LEU A 245 4.85 -15.65 10.84
C LEU A 245 4.15 -16.49 11.91
N GLU A 246 3.69 -17.70 11.59
CA GLU A 246 3.02 -18.61 12.53
C GLU A 246 3.95 -19.03 13.67
N ARG A 247 5.20 -19.39 13.36
CA ARG A 247 6.23 -19.71 14.38
C ARG A 247 6.46 -18.56 15.34
N ALA A 248 6.60 -17.33 14.83
CA ALA A 248 6.81 -16.16 15.67
C ALA A 248 5.54 -15.74 16.44
N ALA A 249 4.37 -15.82 15.80
CA ALA A 249 3.09 -15.53 16.41
C ALA A 249 2.72 -16.56 17.48
N GLY A 250 3.27 -17.78 17.45
CA GLY A 250 2.95 -18.85 18.40
C GLY A 250 1.52 -19.39 18.22
N CYS A 251 0.93 -19.23 17.04
CA CYS A 251 -0.39 -19.72 16.69
C CYS A 251 -0.53 -19.85 15.17
N THR A 252 -1.48 -20.67 14.72
CA THR A 252 -1.88 -20.73 13.30
C THR A 252 -2.58 -19.44 12.89
N LEU A 253 -2.30 -18.95 11.67
CA LEU A 253 -2.98 -17.79 11.11
C LEU A 253 -4.13 -18.27 10.22
N THR A 254 -5.32 -17.67 10.30
CA THR A 254 -6.38 -18.01 9.33
C THR A 254 -6.09 -17.42 7.95
N ARG A 255 -6.86 -17.86 6.95
CA ARG A 255 -6.93 -17.20 5.63
C ARG A 255 -7.98 -16.09 5.62
#